data_AF-A0A8T4RZP0-F1
#
_entry.id   AF-A0A8T4RZP0-F1
#
_cell.length_a   1.000
_cell.length_b   1.000
_cell.length_c   1.000
_cell.angle_alpha   90.00
_cell.angle_beta   90.00
_cell.angle_gamma   90.00
#
_symmetry.space_group_name_H-M   'P 1'
#
loop_
_entity.id
_entity.type
_entity.pdbx_description
1 polymer ?
#
loop_
_entity_poly.entity_id
_entity_poly.type
_entity_poly.pdbx_seq_one_letter_code
_entity_poly.pdbx_strand_id
1 'polypeptide(L)'
;MWHDCLVCGDTISNHICYRCMQDEVENWLGNRNPLYISSVRRAGEFFTSYYREGAYCVMCGEDLNVCGKCYCFAVHKSIRKNRILASEFLDFAASKGFMLSPIKGVLNLQG
;
A
#
# COMPACT_ATOMS: atom_id res chain seq x y z
N MET A 1 5.54 17.96 13.53
CA MET A 1 6.33 16.82 14.03
C MET A 1 6.35 15.79 12.91
N TRP A 2 7.50 15.24 12.55
CA TRP A 2 7.55 14.17 11.55
C TRP A 2 7.07 12.88 12.22
N HIS A 3 6.17 12.14 11.56
CA HIS A 3 5.66 10.87 12.06
C HIS A 3 6.28 9.73 11.26
N ASP A 4 6.84 8.76 11.97
CA ASP A 4 7.47 7.60 11.36
C ASP A 4 6.46 6.46 11.19
N CYS A 5 6.63 5.67 10.14
CA CYS A 5 5.81 4.51 9.85
C CYS A 5 6.09 3.40 10.87
N LEU A 6 5.05 2.92 11.57
CA LEU A 6 5.19 1.84 12.55
C LEU A 6 5.56 0.47 11.94
N VAL A 7 5.52 0.33 10.61
CA VAL A 7 5.84 -0.92 9.91
C VAL A 7 7.29 -0.93 9.44
N CYS A 8 7.79 0.16 8.86
CA CYS A 8 9.13 0.20 8.26
C CYS A 8 10.10 1.18 8.91
N GLY A 9 9.64 2.04 9.83
CA GLY A 9 10.45 3.08 10.46
C GLY A 9 10.77 4.28 9.57
N ASP A 10 10.41 4.26 8.28
CA ASP A 10 10.59 5.42 7.39
C ASP A 10 9.64 6.55 7.79
N THR A 11 10.11 7.81 7.69
CA THR A 11 9.25 8.98 7.83
C THR A 11 8.10 8.96 6.81
N ILE A 12 6.89 9.22 7.28
CA ILE A 12 5.70 9.31 6.43
C ILE A 12 5.76 10.61 5.63
N SER A 13 6.20 10.51 4.37
CA SER A 13 6.31 11.65 3.45
C SER A 13 5.04 11.91 2.63
N ASN A 14 4.22 10.88 2.42
CA ASN A 14 2.93 10.97 1.77
C ASN A 14 1.82 10.68 2.79
N HIS A 15 0.96 11.68 3.01
CA HIS A 15 -0.04 11.69 4.06
C HIS A 15 -1.38 11.04 3.64
N ILE A 16 -1.34 9.95 2.88
CA ILE A 16 -2.53 9.17 2.50
C ILE A 16 -2.54 7.86 3.31
N CYS A 17 -3.64 7.58 4.00
CA CYS A 17 -3.78 6.37 4.81
C CYS A 17 -4.02 5.13 3.96
N TYR A 18 -3.76 3.97 4.56
CA TYR A 18 -3.94 2.70 3.87
C TYR A 18 -5.39 2.49 3.42
N ARG A 19 -6.40 3.04 4.11
CA ARG A 19 -7.82 2.92 3.73
C ARG A 19 -8.11 3.70 2.44
N CYS A 20 -7.75 4.99 2.39
CA CYS A 20 -7.91 5.77 1.17
C CYS A 20 -7.08 5.19 0.03
N MET A 21 -5.87 4.71 0.31
CA MET A 21 -5.08 4.02 -0.71
C MET A 21 -5.72 2.69 -1.13
N GLN A 22 -6.41 1.98 -0.23
CA GLN A 22 -7.15 0.78 -0.57
C GLN A 22 -8.32 1.07 -1.48
N ASP A 23 -9.10 2.12 -1.22
CA ASP A 23 -10.21 2.52 -2.09
C ASP A 23 -9.72 2.82 -3.52
N GLU A 24 -8.58 3.52 -3.65
CA GLU A 24 -7.92 3.78 -4.92
C GLU A 24 -7.50 2.49 -5.64
N VAL A 25 -6.93 1.52 -4.91
CA VAL A 25 -6.55 0.21 -5.46
C VAL A 25 -7.78 -0.61 -5.87
N GLU A 26 -8.84 -0.62 -5.06
CA GLU A 26 -10.07 -1.35 -5.36
C GLU A 26 -10.73 -0.80 -6.62
N ASN A 27 -10.79 0.53 -6.78
CA ASN A 27 -11.28 1.16 -8.00
C ASN A 27 -10.39 0.83 -9.22
N TRP A 28 -9.06 0.84 -9.04
CA TRP A 28 -8.12 0.44 -10.09
C TRP A 28 -8.29 -1.02 -10.53
N LEU A 29 -8.52 -1.92 -9.57
CA LEU A 29 -8.80 -3.34 -9.82
C LEU A 29 -10.18 -3.59 -10.42
N GLY A 30 -11.21 -2.83 -10.03
CA GLY A 30 -12.57 -3.00 -10.52
C GLY A 30 -12.67 -2.94 -12.04
N ASN A 31 -11.85 -2.11 -12.66
CA ASN A 31 -11.79 -1.94 -14.12
C ASN A 31 -10.84 -2.93 -14.83
N ARG A 32 -10.17 -3.82 -14.09
CA ARG A 32 -9.10 -4.70 -14.61
C ARG A 32 -9.30 -6.15 -14.22
N ASN A 33 -9.23 -6.43 -12.92
CA ASN A 33 -9.37 -7.77 -12.39
C ASN A 33 -9.98 -7.74 -10.97
N PRO A 34 -11.33 -7.72 -10.86
CA PRO A 34 -12.03 -7.66 -9.59
C PRO A 34 -11.77 -8.85 -8.65
N LEU A 35 -11.26 -9.98 -9.15
CA LEU A 35 -11.02 -11.18 -8.34
C LEU A 35 -9.98 -10.94 -7.22
N TYR A 36 -9.09 -9.96 -7.40
CA TYR A 36 -8.07 -9.61 -6.41
C TYR A 36 -8.57 -8.66 -5.31
N ILE A 37 -9.76 -8.08 -5.42
CA ILE A 37 -10.30 -7.12 -4.43
C ILE A 37 -10.31 -7.74 -3.02
N SER A 38 -10.76 -8.98 -2.89
CA SER A 38 -10.77 -9.69 -1.61
C SER A 38 -9.37 -9.88 -1.01
N SER A 39 -8.37 -10.14 -1.85
CA SER A 39 -6.97 -10.29 -1.43
C SER A 39 -6.36 -8.97 -0.98
N VAL A 40 -6.72 -7.87 -1.66
CA VAL A 40 -6.31 -6.51 -1.32
C VAL A 40 -6.94 -6.04 -0.01
N ARG A 41 -8.24 -6.28 0.21
CA ARG A 41 -8.90 -5.98 1.49
C ARG A 41 -8.22 -6.66 2.66
N ARG A 42 -7.89 -7.95 2.51
CA ARG A 42 -7.15 -8.71 3.53
C ARG A 42 -5.74 -8.14 3.78
N ALA A 43 -5.09 -7.57 2.75
CA ALA A 43 -3.82 -6.87 2.95
C ALA A 43 -4.01 -5.58 3.77
N GLY A 44 -5.11 -4.84 3.56
CA GLY A 44 -5.49 -3.69 4.38
C GLY A 44 -5.79 -4.03 5.84
N GLU A 45 -6.48 -5.15 6.08
CA GLU A 45 -6.83 -5.63 7.43
C GLU A 45 -5.60 -5.80 8.34
N PHE A 46 -4.45 -6.22 7.79
CA PHE A 46 -3.19 -6.33 8.54
C PHE A 46 -2.80 -5.01 9.22
N PHE A 47 -3.11 -3.87 8.58
CA PHE A 47 -2.72 -2.55 9.06
C PHE A 47 -3.68 -1.97 10.10
N THR A 48 -4.85 -2.58 10.32
CA THR A 48 -5.83 -2.12 11.32
C THR A 48 -5.27 -2.17 12.75
N SER A 49 -4.36 -3.10 13.01
CA SER A 49 -3.68 -3.28 14.31
C SER A 49 -2.70 -2.17 14.68
N TYR A 50 -2.33 -1.30 13.72
CA TYR A 50 -1.38 -0.20 13.92
C TYR A 50 -2.07 1.14 14.26
N TYR A 51 -3.32 1.10 14.72
CA TYR A 51 -4.06 2.29 15.11
C TYR A 51 -3.49 2.92 16.40
N ARG A 52 -2.97 4.15 16.29
CA ARG A 52 -2.47 5.03 17.37
C ARG A 52 -2.64 6.50 16.96
N GLU A 53 -2.48 7.45 17.88
CA GLU A 53 -2.32 8.87 17.49
C GLU A 53 -1.06 9.03 16.63
N GLY A 54 -1.20 9.68 15.48
CA GLY A 54 -0.14 9.79 14.48
C GLY A 54 -0.23 11.04 13.63
N ALA A 55 0.32 10.96 12.41
CA ALA A 55 0.03 11.97 11.40
C ALA A 55 -1.46 11.87 10.99
N TYR A 56 -1.94 12.83 10.21
CA TYR A 56 -3.30 12.80 9.69
C TYR A 56 -3.33 12.53 8.20
N CYS A 57 -4.34 11.80 7.76
CA CYS A 57 -4.58 11.60 6.35
C CYS A 57 -5.15 12.86 5.70
N VAL A 58 -4.54 13.34 4.60
CA VAL A 58 -5.03 14.52 3.88
C VAL A 58 -6.35 14.29 3.14
N MET A 59 -6.75 13.04 2.94
CA MET A 59 -7.98 12.68 2.21
C MET A 59 -9.19 12.52 3.13
N CYS A 60 -9.03 11.88 4.29
CA CYS A 60 -10.14 11.57 5.19
C CYS A 60 -9.99 12.13 6.62
N GLY A 61 -8.84 12.72 6.97
CA GLY A 61 -8.57 13.26 8.31
C GLY A 61 -8.22 12.21 9.37
N GLU A 62 -8.35 10.91 9.08
CA GLU A 62 -8.05 9.81 10.01
C GLU A 62 -6.56 9.69 10.34
N ASP A 63 -6.26 9.02 11.46
CA ASP A 63 -4.90 8.73 11.90
C ASP A 63 -4.10 7.92 10.87
N LEU A 64 -2.85 8.32 10.72
CA LEU A 64 -1.90 7.79 9.76
C LEU A 64 -0.62 7.37 10.48
N ASN A 65 -0.54 6.07 10.75
CA ASN A 65 0.61 5.44 11.43
C ASN A 65 1.40 4.49 10.53
N VAL A 66 0.87 4.21 9.35
CA VAL A 66 1.48 3.33 8.35
C VAL A 66 1.56 4.11 7.05
N CYS A 67 2.75 4.16 6.44
CA CYS A 67 2.93 4.81 5.16
C CYS A 67 2.24 4.03 4.03
N GLY A 68 1.72 4.73 3.03
CA GLY A 68 1.10 4.08 1.87
C GLY A 68 2.07 3.18 1.08
N LYS A 69 3.39 3.37 1.19
CA LYS A 69 4.40 2.46 0.61
C LYS A 69 4.31 1.04 1.17
N CYS A 70 4.17 0.88 2.50
CA CYS A 70 4.01 -0.43 3.12
C CYS A 70 2.73 -1.13 2.67
N TYR A 71 1.64 -0.37 2.58
CA TYR A 71 0.39 -0.87 2.03
C TYR A 71 0.53 -1.31 0.56
N CYS A 72 1.10 -0.46 -0.30
CA CYS A 72 1.32 -0.78 -1.70
C CYS A 72 2.20 -2.03 -1.88
N PHE A 73 3.23 -2.21 -1.05
CA PHE A 73 4.06 -3.41 -1.07
C PHE A 73 3.26 -4.68 -0.73
N ALA A 74 2.37 -4.61 0.26
CA ALA A 74 1.49 -5.73 0.63
C ALA A 74 0.52 -6.07 -0.51
N VAL A 75 -0.07 -5.06 -1.17
CA VAL A 75 -0.91 -5.25 -2.36
C VAL A 75 -0.13 -5.92 -3.48
N HIS A 76 1.03 -5.38 -3.86
CA HIS A 76 1.88 -5.97 -4.90
C HIS A 76 2.20 -7.45 -4.61
N LYS A 77 2.51 -7.78 -3.35
CA LYS A 77 2.75 -9.17 -2.92
C LYS A 77 1.50 -10.05 -3.07
N SER A 78 0.30 -9.51 -2.80
CA SER A 78 -0.97 -10.24 -2.92
C SER A 78 -1.33 -10.59 -4.37
N ILE A 79 -0.96 -9.73 -5.33
CA ILE A 79 -1.28 -9.90 -6.76
C ILE A 79 -0.12 -10.49 -7.57
N ARG A 80 1.06 -10.70 -6.96
CA ARG A 80 2.32 -11.12 -7.63
C ARG A 80 2.22 -12.35 -8.54
N LYS A 81 1.22 -13.23 -8.32
CA LYS A 81 0.99 -14.43 -9.15
C LYS A 81 0.55 -14.05 -10.57
N ASN A 82 -0.13 -12.92 -10.74
CA ASN A 82 -0.42 -12.32 -12.04
C ASN A 82 0.66 -11.27 -12.35
N ARG A 83 1.67 -11.67 -13.12
CA ARG A 83 2.85 -10.83 -13.39
C ARG A 83 2.51 -9.54 -14.15
N ILE A 84 1.54 -9.59 -15.05
CA ILE A 84 1.11 -8.42 -15.83
C ILE A 84 0.46 -7.41 -14.89
N LEU A 85 -0.53 -7.86 -14.12
CA LEU A 85 -1.23 -7.00 -13.15
C LEU A 85 -0.28 -6.44 -12.07
N ALA A 86 0.66 -7.27 -11.59
CA ALA A 86 1.68 -6.83 -10.64
C ALA A 86 2.60 -5.75 -11.22
N SER A 87 2.97 -5.86 -12.51
CA SER A 87 3.73 -4.83 -13.21
C SER A 87 2.93 -3.54 -13.36
N GLU A 88 1.69 -3.62 -13.86
CA GLU A 88 0.81 -2.46 -14.01
C GLU A 88 0.54 -1.76 -12.66
N PHE A 89 0.52 -2.53 -11.58
CA PHE A 89 0.36 -1.98 -10.23
C PHE A 89 1.53 -1.10 -9.81
N LEU A 90 2.77 -1.38 -10.25
CA LEU A 90 3.92 -0.53 -9.95
C LEU A 90 3.75 0.87 -10.56
N ASP A 91 3.27 0.93 -11.81
CA ASP A 91 2.99 2.19 -12.50
C ASP A 91 1.84 2.95 -11.81
N PHE A 92 0.78 2.23 -11.42
CA PHE A 92 -0.31 2.80 -10.64
C PHE A 92 0.18 3.38 -9.31
N ALA A 93 0.94 2.62 -8.52
CA ALA A 93 1.47 3.09 -7.24
C ALA A 93 2.38 4.31 -7.41
N ALA A 94 3.25 4.31 -8.42
CA ALA A 94 4.10 5.45 -8.75
C ALA A 94 3.26 6.71 -9.10
N SER A 95 2.19 6.56 -9.88
CA SER A 95 1.27 7.68 -10.20
C SER A 95 0.59 8.30 -8.98
N LYS A 96 0.49 7.55 -7.88
CA LYS A 96 -0.06 7.99 -6.58
C LYS A 96 1.02 8.52 -5.62
N GLY A 97 2.25 8.66 -6.08
CA GLY A 97 3.39 9.11 -5.27
C GLY A 97 4.00 8.03 -4.40
N PHE A 98 3.68 6.76 -4.64
CA PHE A 98 4.26 5.61 -3.93
C PHE A 98 5.21 4.87 -4.85
N MET A 99 6.43 5.38 -4.98
CA MET A 99 7.49 4.66 -5.68
C MET A 99 7.87 3.41 -4.89
N LEU A 100 7.33 2.27 -5.32
CA LEU A 100 7.87 0.97 -5.01
C LEU A 100 9.15 0.83 -5.84
N SER A 101 10.26 1.37 -5.34
CA SER A 101 11.55 1.14 -5.98
C SER A 101 11.67 -0.35 -6.28
N PRO A 102 12.18 -0.77 -7.46
CA PRO A 102 12.66 -2.12 -7.61
C PRO A 102 13.74 -2.28 -6.56
N ILE A 103 13.41 -2.89 -5.43
CA ILE A 103 14.39 -3.26 -4.44
C ILE A 103 15.26 -4.27 -5.19
N LYS A 104 16.43 -3.82 -5.66
CA LYS A 104 17.55 -4.69 -6.01
C LYS A 104 17.85 -5.50 -4.74
N GLY A 105 17.15 -6.61 -4.55
CA GLY A 105 17.16 -7.36 -3.29
C GLY A 105 15.95 -8.28 -3.05
N VAL A 106 14.78 -8.04 -3.65
CA VAL A 106 13.65 -9.01 -3.56
C VAL A 106 13.70 -10.01 -4.71
N LEU A 107 14.87 -10.64 -4.88
CA LEU A 107 15.02 -11.93 -5.56
C LEU A 107 15.20 -13.10 -4.58
N ASN A 108 15.29 -12.84 -3.26
CA ASN A 108 15.41 -13.89 -2.25
C ASN A 108 14.30 -13.83 -1.21
N LEU A 109 13.08 -14.16 -1.62
CA LEU A 109 12.11 -14.83 -0.74
C LEU A 109 11.50 -15.98 -1.55
N GLN A 110 12.38 -16.90 -1.96
CA GLN A 110 12.01 -18.29 -2.12
C GLN A 110 11.97 -18.88 -0.71
N GLY A 111 10.75 -19.05 -0.21
CA GLY A 111 10.38 -20.12 0.70
C GLY A 111 9.31 -20.92 -0.02
#